data_AF-A0A965Y8W7-F1
#
_entry.id   AF-A0A965Y8W7-F1
#
_cell.length_a   1.000
_cell.length_b   1.000
_cell.length_c   1.000
_cell.angle_alpha   90.00
_cell.angle_beta   90.00
_cell.angle_gamma   90.00
#
_symmetry.space_group_name_H-M   'P 1'
#
loop_
_entity.id
_entity.type
_entity.pdbx_description
1 polymer ?
#
loop_
_entity_poly.entity_id
_entity_poly.type
_entity_poly.pdbx_seq_one_letter_code
_entity_poly.pdbx_strand_id
1 'polypeptide(L)'
;LKDIISSIRNVKNKLKINKKINILFIENNNINIIKNNIEIIKNLSGLENIYFEKEKPENISDYIKLVSSNFEIFLEIDSSEIEKINKEKEKEIKIIKNSIKNIENKLNNKNFILKAPEEIINKEKEKYNYLNKKLNKILN
;
A
#
# COMPACT_ATOMS: atom_id res chain seq x y z
N LEU A 1 16.94 14.08 -0.64
CA LEU A 1 15.62 14.72 -0.34
C LEU A 1 14.50 14.20 -1.22
N LYS A 2 14.63 14.23 -2.56
CA LYS A 2 13.61 13.72 -3.49
C LYS A 2 13.15 12.29 -3.17
N ASP A 3 14.09 11.38 -2.91
CA ASP A 3 13.75 9.97 -2.61
C ASP A 3 12.92 9.81 -1.33
N ILE A 4 13.19 10.63 -0.31
CA ILE A 4 12.41 10.63 0.94
C ILE A 4 10.98 11.09 0.66
N ILE A 5 10.82 12.22 -0.05
CA ILE A 5 9.52 12.76 -0.45
C ILE A 5 8.74 11.72 -1.28
N SER A 6 9.41 11.11 -2.26
CA SER A 6 8.82 10.05 -3.09
C SER A 6 8.43 8.84 -2.25
N SER A 7 9.28 8.38 -1.33
CA SER A 7 9.01 7.25 -0.44
C SER A 7 7.78 7.49 0.44
N ILE A 8 7.68 8.67 1.06
CA ILE A 8 6.53 9.07 1.87
C ILE A 8 5.25 9.07 1.03
N ARG A 9 5.27 9.73 -0.13
CA ARG A 9 4.10 9.80 -1.03
C ARG A 9 3.68 8.43 -1.52
N ASN A 10 4.63 7.56 -1.86
CA ASN A 10 4.36 6.21 -2.33
C ASN A 10 3.66 5.38 -1.25
N VAL A 11 4.12 5.46 0.00
CA VAL A 11 3.48 4.73 1.10
C VAL A 11 2.09 5.29 1.39
N LYS A 12 1.91 6.62 1.47
CA LYS A 12 0.59 7.23 1.62
C LYS A 12 -0.38 6.80 0.53
N ASN A 13 0.04 6.83 -0.73
CA ASN A 13 -0.77 6.40 -1.87
C ASN A 13 -1.12 4.91 -1.79
N LYS A 14 -0.14 4.05 -1.45
CA LYS A 14 -0.36 2.60 -1.28
C LYS A 14 -1.39 2.31 -0.20
N LEU A 15 -1.39 3.09 0.87
CA LEU A 15 -2.32 2.97 2.00
C LEU A 15 -3.59 3.78 1.83
N LYS A 16 -3.72 4.53 0.72
CA LYS A 16 -4.84 5.44 0.42
C LYS A 16 -5.07 6.51 1.51
N ILE A 17 -3.99 6.95 2.16
CA ILE A 17 -4.03 7.98 3.20
C ILE A 17 -3.91 9.36 2.54
N ASN A 18 -5.03 10.08 2.48
CA ASN A 18 -5.09 11.42 1.88
C ASN A 18 -4.85 12.55 2.90
N LYS A 19 -5.01 12.29 4.21
CA LYS A 19 -4.76 13.26 5.27
C LYS A 19 -3.28 13.57 5.43
N LYS A 20 -2.96 14.70 6.07
CA LYS A 20 -1.62 14.94 6.60
C LYS A 20 -1.36 13.98 7.77
N ILE A 21 -0.10 13.59 7.92
CA ILE A 21 0.34 12.61 8.91
C ILE A 21 1.68 13.02 9.50
N ASN A 22 1.97 12.49 10.67
CA ASN A 22 3.26 12.69 11.33
C ASN A 22 4.29 11.68 10.81
N ILE A 23 5.55 12.06 10.94
CA ILE A 23 6.67 11.19 10.63
C ILE A 23 7.77 11.39 11.66
N LEU A 24 8.52 10.33 11.90
CA LEU A 24 9.64 10.28 12.80
C LEU A 24 10.91 9.92 12.03
N PHE A 25 11.98 10.70 12.23
CA PHE A 25 13.33 10.37 11.78
C PHE A 25 14.17 9.92 12.95
N ILE A 26 14.99 8.89 12.75
CA ILE A 26 16.07 8.56 13.68
C ILE A 26 17.27 9.44 13.35
N GLU A 27 17.78 10.14 14.35
CA GLU A 27 18.92 11.03 14.21
C GLU A 27 20.18 10.26 13.78
N ASN A 28 20.91 10.86 12.85
CA ASN A 28 22.21 10.39 12.40
C ASN A 28 23.08 11.60 12.00
N ASN A 29 24.31 11.34 11.57
CA ASN A 29 25.27 12.38 11.19
C ASN A 29 24.76 13.30 10.06
N ASN A 30 23.77 12.87 9.28
CA ASN A 30 23.22 13.59 8.13
C ASN A 30 21.88 14.29 8.42
N ILE A 31 21.38 14.25 9.66
CA ILE A 31 20.02 14.72 10.00
C ILE A 31 19.82 16.23 9.74
N ASN A 32 20.89 17.02 9.78
CA ASN A 32 20.85 18.45 9.49
C ASN A 32 20.32 18.75 8.08
N ILE A 33 20.52 17.86 7.10
CA ILE A 33 19.95 17.99 5.76
C ILE A 33 18.41 17.98 5.82
N ILE A 34 17.83 17.17 6.69
CA ILE A 34 16.38 17.11 6.91
C ILE A 34 15.91 18.34 7.67
N LYS A 35 16.59 18.69 8.77
CA LYS A 35 16.25 19.85 9.60
C LYS A 35 16.24 21.16 8.80
N ASN A 36 17.21 21.36 7.92
CA ASN A 36 17.31 22.54 7.05
C ASN A 36 16.24 22.59 5.95
N ASN A 37 15.49 21.51 5.72
CA ASN A 37 14.51 21.40 4.64
C ASN A 37 13.12 20.96 5.13
N ILE A 38 12.82 21.11 6.42
CA ILE A 38 11.57 20.64 7.05
C ILE A 38 10.33 21.11 6.27
N GLU A 39 10.25 22.40 5.95
CA GLU A 39 9.07 22.98 5.31
C GLU A 39 8.84 22.42 3.90
N ILE A 40 9.91 22.28 3.11
CA ILE A 40 9.85 21.68 1.78
C ILE A 40 9.38 20.22 1.88
N ILE A 41 9.94 19.44 2.80
CA ILE A 41 9.58 18.03 2.99
C ILE A 41 8.12 17.92 3.43
N LYS A 42 7.66 18.74 4.39
CA LYS A 42 6.28 18.76 4.86
C LYS A 42 5.30 19.05 3.73
N ASN A 43 5.55 20.13 2.98
CA ASN A 43 4.65 20.60 1.93
C ASN A 43 4.58 19.63 0.74
N LEU A 44 5.72 19.09 0.30
CA LEU A 44 5.76 18.21 -0.87
C LEU A 44 5.31 16.78 -0.57
N SER A 45 5.35 16.35 0.69
CA SER A 45 5.00 14.98 1.10
C SER A 45 3.65 14.88 1.81
N GLY A 46 3.02 16.01 2.13
CA GLY A 46 1.75 16.07 2.86
C GLY A 46 1.89 15.57 4.30
N LEU A 47 2.86 16.12 5.03
CA LEU A 47 3.07 15.82 6.45
C LEU A 47 2.50 16.92 7.34
N GLU A 48 2.06 16.52 8.54
CA GLU A 48 1.63 17.43 9.60
C GLU A 48 2.83 17.84 10.46
N ASN A 49 3.56 16.88 11.03
CA ASN A 49 4.77 17.11 11.82
C ASN A 49 5.92 16.19 11.42
N ILE A 50 7.14 16.64 11.71
CA ILE A 50 8.37 15.85 11.60
C ILE A 50 9.02 15.84 12.98
N TYR A 51 9.18 14.65 13.55
CA TYR A 51 9.85 14.41 14.81
C TYR A 51 11.25 13.83 14.55
N PHE A 52 12.15 14.03 15.52
CA PHE A 52 13.52 13.56 15.47
C PHE A 52 13.83 12.88 16.80
N GLU A 53 14.15 11.59 16.76
CA GLU A 53 14.47 10.81 17.95
C GLU A 53 15.83 10.14 17.80
N LYS A 54 16.50 9.85 18.91
CA LYS A 54 17.77 9.11 18.88
C LYS A 54 17.57 7.60 18.72
N GLU A 55 16.42 7.11 19.15
CA GLU A 55 16.09 5.69 19.20
C GLU A 55 14.76 5.40 18.52
N LYS A 56 14.58 4.14 18.14
CA LYS A 56 13.35 3.68 17.46
C LYS A 56 12.18 3.72 18.44
N PRO A 57 10.95 3.97 17.95
CA PRO A 57 9.79 3.92 18.81
C PRO A 57 9.65 2.53 19.43
N GLU A 58 9.36 2.46 20.73
CA GLU A 58 9.16 1.18 21.44
C GLU A 58 7.97 0.42 20.86
N ASN A 59 6.89 1.14 20.54
CA ASN A 59 5.71 0.58 19.91
C ASN A 59 5.77 0.65 18.38
N ILE A 60 6.41 -0.32 17.74
CA ILE A 60 6.54 -0.37 16.27
C ILE A 60 5.18 -0.53 15.54
N SER A 61 4.13 -1.02 16.22
CA SER A 61 2.84 -1.34 15.55
C SER A 61 2.14 -0.13 14.97
N ASP A 62 2.38 1.03 15.57
CA ASP A 62 1.76 2.30 15.19
C ASP A 62 2.58 3.02 14.10
N TYR A 63 3.63 2.38 13.60
CA TYR A 63 4.53 2.95 12.61
C TYR A 63 4.76 2.05 11.42
N ILE A 64 4.88 2.68 10.25
CA ILE A 64 5.40 2.03 9.05
C ILE A 64 6.80 2.55 8.77
N LYS A 65 7.77 1.65 8.81
CA LYS A 65 9.14 1.95 8.40
C LYS A 65 9.18 2.22 6.90
N LEU A 66 9.71 3.37 6.51
CA LEU A 66 9.94 3.71 5.11
C LEU A 66 11.30 3.20 4.65
N VAL A 67 11.37 2.83 3.37
CA VAL A 67 12.64 2.54 2.70
C VAL A 67 13.31 3.87 2.37
N SER A 68 14.47 4.12 2.95
CA SER A 68 15.36 5.22 2.58
C SER A 68 16.81 4.78 2.80
N SER A 69 17.68 5.09 1.84
CA SER A 69 19.07 4.60 1.83
C SER A 69 19.90 5.16 2.98
N ASN A 70 19.61 6.40 3.41
CA ASN A 70 20.47 7.18 4.30
C ASN A 70 19.78 7.61 5.61
N PHE A 71 18.50 7.28 5.78
CA PHE A 71 17.70 7.69 6.92
C PHE A 71 16.81 6.54 7.37
N GLU A 72 16.67 6.37 8.68
CA GLU A 72 15.65 5.51 9.24
C GLU A 72 14.43 6.37 9.58
N ILE A 73 13.30 6.06 8.94
CA ILE A 73 12.11 6.91 8.93
C ILE A 73 10.88 6.06 9.24
N PHE A 74 10.04 6.54 10.14
CA PHE A 74 8.83 5.89 10.62
C PHE A 74 7.62 6.80 10.39
N LEU A 75 6.67 6.32 9.60
CA LEU A 75 5.42 7.01 9.33
C LEU A 75 4.40 6.59 10.39
N GLU A 76 3.92 7.55 11.18
CA GLU A 76 2.94 7.30 12.25
C GLU A 76 1.56 7.05 11.65
N ILE A 77 0.92 5.95 12.08
CA ILE A 77 -0.40 5.55 11.65
C ILE A 77 -1.25 5.26 12.88
N ASP A 78 -2.32 6.03 13.02
CA ASP A 78 -3.33 5.80 14.05
C ASP A 78 -3.95 4.41 13.90
N SER A 79 -4.23 3.74 15.03
CA SER A 79 -4.92 2.45 15.07
C SER A 79 -6.22 2.43 14.27
N SER A 80 -6.99 3.52 14.30
CA SER A 80 -8.22 3.67 13.50
C SER A 80 -7.97 3.65 11.98
N GLU A 81 -6.81 4.11 11.53
CA GLU A 81 -6.41 4.09 10.12
C GLU A 81 -5.95 2.68 9.73
N ILE A 82 -5.23 1.99 10.61
CA ILE A 82 -4.86 0.57 10.43
C ILE A 82 -6.13 -0.29 10.26
N GLU A 83 -7.14 -0.09 11.11
CA GLU A 83 -8.42 -0.79 10.98
C GLU A 83 -9.12 -0.49 9.65
N LYS A 84 -9.15 0.76 9.21
CA LYS A 84 -9.73 1.13 7.91
C LYS A 84 -9.00 0.46 6.76
N ILE A 85 -7.67 0.47 6.77
CA ILE A 85 -6.83 -0.18 5.76
C ILE A 85 -7.13 -1.67 5.71
N ASN A 86 -7.23 -2.33 6.86
CA ASN A 86 -7.56 -3.75 6.93
C ASN A 86 -8.97 -4.04 6.41
N LYS A 87 -9.98 -3.26 6.80
CA LYS A 87 -11.35 -3.39 6.29
C LYS A 87 -11.42 -3.20 4.77
N GLU A 88 -10.71 -2.23 4.23
CA GLU A 88 -10.66 -1.99 2.78
C GLU A 88 -9.94 -3.12 2.04
N LYS A 89 -8.85 -3.67 2.59
CA LYS A 89 -8.19 -4.86 2.06
C LYS A 89 -9.13 -6.06 2.04
N GLU A 90 -9.84 -6.32 3.13
CA GLU A 90 -10.81 -7.43 3.21
C GLU A 90 -11.94 -7.30 2.20
N LYS A 91 -12.48 -6.08 2.02
CA LYS A 91 -13.48 -5.79 0.99
C LYS A 91 -12.91 -6.08 -0.41
N GLU A 92 -11.70 -5.62 -0.71
CA GLU A 92 -11.06 -5.87 -2.00
C GLU A 92 -10.85 -7.37 -2.25
N ILE A 93 -10.33 -8.10 -1.25
CA ILE A 93 -10.17 -9.56 -1.30
C ILE A 93 -11.52 -10.23 -1.60
N LYS A 94 -12.59 -9.83 -0.91
CA LYS A 94 -13.93 -10.40 -1.08
C LYS A 94 -14.45 -10.19 -2.51
N ILE A 95 -14.29 -8.97 -3.06
CA ILE A 95 -14.70 -8.64 -4.43
C ILE A 95 -13.94 -9.48 -5.45
N ILE A 96 -12.62 -9.62 -5.28
CA ILE A 96 -11.78 -10.41 -6.18
C ILE A 96 -12.16 -11.90 -6.10
N LYS A 97 -12.29 -12.47 -4.89
CA LYS A 97 -12.70 -13.87 -4.69
C LYS A 97 -14.07 -14.16 -5.31
N ASN A 98 -15.05 -13.27 -5.15
CA ASN A 98 -16.36 -13.43 -5.80
C ASN A 98 -16.26 -13.39 -7.32
N SER A 99 -15.42 -12.50 -7.87
CA SER A 99 -15.19 -12.42 -9.32
C SER A 99 -14.54 -13.70 -9.86
N ILE A 100 -13.54 -14.23 -9.15
CA ILE A 100 -12.88 -15.50 -9.47
C ILE A 100 -13.91 -16.64 -9.47
N LYS A 101 -14.70 -16.78 -8.40
CA LYS A 101 -15.76 -17.80 -8.28
C LYS A 101 -16.75 -17.74 -9.44
N ASN A 102 -17.15 -16.54 -9.85
CA ASN A 102 -18.07 -16.37 -10.98
C ASN A 102 -17.45 -16.83 -12.31
N ILE A 103 -16.17 -16.56 -12.52
CA ILE A 103 -15.44 -17.01 -13.72
C ILE A 103 -15.27 -18.53 -13.70
N GLU A 104 -14.91 -19.12 -12.55
CA GLU A 104 -14.82 -20.58 -12.38
C GLU A 104 -16.14 -21.27 -12.70
N ASN A 105 -17.26 -20.73 -12.21
CA ASN A 105 -18.59 -21.26 -12.52
C ASN A 105 -18.88 -21.24 -14.02
N LYS A 106 -18.47 -20.19 -14.75
CA LYS A 106 -18.61 -20.14 -16.22
C LYS A 106 -17.72 -21.18 -16.89
N LEU A 107 -16.44 -21.23 -16.53
CA LEU A 107 -15.45 -22.11 -17.13
C LEU A 107 -15.68 -23.59 -16.81
N ASN A 108 -16.39 -23.92 -15.72
CA ASN A 108 -16.81 -25.28 -15.38
C ASN A 108 -18.15 -25.69 -16.00
N ASN A 109 -18.93 -24.73 -16.53
CA ASN A 109 -20.21 -25.02 -17.15
C ASN A 109 -20.02 -25.55 -18.57
N LYS A 110 -20.22 -26.86 -18.76
CA LYS A 110 -20.10 -27.53 -20.07
C LYS A 110 -20.89 -26.84 -21.18
N ASN A 111 -22.08 -26.32 -20.89
CA ASN A 111 -22.90 -25.60 -21.89
C ASN A 111 -22.25 -24.29 -22.32
N PHE A 112 -21.57 -23.58 -21.41
CA PHE A 112 -20.81 -22.38 -21.74
C PHE A 112 -19.59 -22.72 -22.58
N ILE A 113 -18.81 -23.74 -22.18
CA ILE A 113 -17.60 -24.17 -22.92
C ILE A 113 -17.93 -24.60 -24.35
N LEU A 114 -19.03 -25.33 -24.55
CA LEU A 114 -19.40 -25.87 -25.86
C LEU A 114 -19.99 -24.81 -26.80
N LYS A 115 -20.64 -23.76 -26.26
CA LYS A 115 -21.37 -22.77 -27.06
C LYS A 115 -20.64 -21.43 -27.21
N ALA A 116 -19.72 -21.11 -26.29
CA ALA A 116 -19.01 -19.85 -26.33
C ALA A 116 -17.89 -19.89 -27.39
N PRO A 117 -17.70 -18.81 -28.17
CA PRO A 117 -16.52 -18.64 -29.02
C PRO A 117 -15.22 -18.78 -28.21
N GLU A 118 -14.20 -19.33 -28.86
CA GLU A 118 -12.88 -19.55 -28.24
C GLU A 118 -12.28 -18.26 -27.67
N GLU A 119 -12.46 -17.13 -28.35
CA GLU A 119 -12.00 -15.82 -27.89
C GLU A 119 -12.60 -15.43 -26.53
N ILE A 120 -13.89 -15.75 -26.29
CA ILE A 120 -14.55 -15.45 -25.02
C ILE A 120 -14.00 -16.35 -23.91
N ILE A 121 -13.79 -17.63 -24.20
CA ILE A 121 -13.21 -18.59 -23.25
C ILE A 121 -11.79 -18.17 -22.86
N ASN A 122 -10.98 -17.77 -23.84
CA ASN A 122 -9.61 -17.31 -23.60
C ASN A 122 -9.59 -16.02 -22.77
N LYS A 123 -10.46 -15.04 -23.08
CA LYS A 123 -10.61 -13.82 -22.26
C LYS A 123 -10.99 -14.13 -20.81
N GLU A 124 -11.91 -15.06 -20.56
CA GLU A 124 -12.29 -15.46 -19.20
C GLU A 124 -11.11 -16.15 -18.46
N LYS A 125 -10.33 -17.00 -19.14
CA LYS A 125 -9.11 -17.63 -18.58
C LYS A 125 -8.02 -16.61 -18.25
N GLU A 126 -7.77 -15.65 -19.15
CA GLU A 126 -6.81 -14.57 -18.91
C GLU A 126 -7.22 -13.72 -17.71
N LYS A 127 -8.51 -13.36 -17.63
CA LYS A 127 -9.07 -12.63 -16.50
C LYS A 127 -8.93 -13.40 -15.20
N TYR A 128 -9.19 -14.72 -15.20
CA TYR A 128 -8.99 -15.60 -14.05
C TYR A 128 -7.54 -15.56 -13.55
N ASN A 129 -6.58 -15.74 -14.47
CA ASN A 129 -5.15 -15.72 -14.15
C ASN A 129 -4.70 -14.35 -13.60
N TYR A 130 -5.18 -13.26 -14.20
CA TYR A 130 -4.90 -11.91 -13.73
C TYR A 130 -5.43 -11.68 -12.30
N LEU A 131 -6.68 -12.06 -12.04
CA LEU A 131 -7.31 -11.89 -10.73
C LEU A 131 -6.63 -12.74 -9.65
N ASN A 132 -6.23 -13.98 -9.96
CA ASN A 132 -5.46 -14.81 -9.03
C ASN A 132 -4.08 -14.22 -8.73
N LYS A 133 -3.36 -13.74 -9.75
CA LYS A 133 -2.08 -13.03 -9.54
C LYS A 133 -2.28 -11.80 -8.66
N LYS A 134 -3.34 -11.03 -8.87
CA LYS A 134 -3.68 -9.86 -8.04
C LYS A 134 -4.00 -10.27 -6.61
N LEU A 135 -4.81 -11.30 -6.40
CA LEU A 135 -5.18 -11.81 -5.07
C LEU A 135 -3.94 -12.24 -4.28
N ASN A 136 -3.04 -13.01 -4.90
CA ASN A 136 -1.80 -13.47 -4.27
C ASN A 136 -0.88 -12.30 -3.87
N LYS A 137 -0.88 -11.19 -4.62
CA LYS A 137 -0.12 -9.98 -4.26
C LYS A 137 -0.71 -9.21 -3.08
N ILE A 138 -2.00 -9.40 -2.76
CA ILE A 138 -2.66 -8.74 -1.63
C ILE A 138 -2.51 -9.58 -0.35
N LEU A 139 -2.44 -10.90 -0.49
CA LEU A 139 -2.29 -11.84 0.63
C LEU A 139 -0.85 -11.98 1.15
N ASN A 140 0.16 -11.69 0.32
CA ASN A 140 1.57 -11.64 0.70
C ASN A 140 2.00 -10.21 1.02
#